data_AF-A0A0M3K4W2-F1
#
_entry.id   AF-A0A0M3K4W2-F1
#
_cell.length_a   1.000
_cell.length_b   1.000
_cell.length_c   1.000
_cell.angle_alpha   90.00
_cell.angle_beta   90.00
_cell.angle_gamma   90.00
#
_symmetry.space_group_name_H-M   'P 1'
#
loop_
_entity.id
_entity.type
_entity.pdbx_description
1 polymer ?
#
loop_
_entity_poly.entity_id
_entity_poly.type
_entity_poly.pdbx_seq_one_letter_code
_entity_poly.pdbx_strand_id
1 'polypeptide(L)'
;MGESIPGEVVDQLKKFNETLSVVEDALQGQLNATAQAYAQMRLLDRARVDLMSLFTINSLYWILLCIRGKNPKENESLNHELTRTKQCMDRLKEIEARPYAPKLNRRAAASFVRNALWEPPQQTNEARIVIHYQYFWLKFRF
;
A
#
# COMPACT_ATOMS: atom_id res chain seq x y z
N MET A 1 -12.66 30.87 51.79
CA MET A 1 -11.26 30.78 51.31
C MET A 1 -11.33 30.00 50.01
N GLY A 2 -11.05 30.64 48.88
CA GLY A 2 -11.17 29.97 47.57
C GLY A 2 -10.14 28.85 47.48
N GLU A 3 -10.59 27.64 47.18
CA GLU A 3 -9.70 26.51 46.94
C GLU A 3 -8.74 26.88 45.81
N SER A 4 -7.46 27.00 46.13
CA SER A 4 -6.43 27.21 45.12
C SER A 4 -6.38 25.98 44.21
N ILE A 5 -6.23 26.20 42.90
CA ILE A 5 -6.06 25.13 41.93
C ILE A 5 -4.91 24.21 42.38
N PRO A 6 -5.09 22.88 42.40
CA PRO A 6 -4.05 21.95 42.80
C PRO A 6 -2.77 22.14 41.98
N GLY A 7 -1.60 22.11 42.63
CA GLY A 7 -0.30 22.33 41.96
C GLY A 7 -0.04 21.37 40.80
N GLU A 8 -0.48 20.11 40.93
CA GLU A 8 -0.37 19.09 39.87
C GLU A 8 -1.09 19.50 38.58
N VAL A 9 -2.27 20.11 38.71
CA VAL A 9 -3.06 20.59 37.57
C VAL A 9 -2.35 21.76 36.89
N VAL A 10 -1.77 22.67 37.69
CA VAL A 10 -0.99 23.79 37.17
C VAL A 10 0.23 23.29 36.38
N ASP A 11 0.94 22.29 36.89
CA ASP A 11 2.11 21.73 36.21
C ASP A 11 1.72 20.97 34.92
N GLN A 12 0.59 20.27 34.91
CA GLN A 12 0.09 19.61 33.71
C GLN A 12 -0.31 20.63 32.63
N LEU A 13 -0.92 21.76 33.02
CA LEU A 13 -1.26 22.84 32.10
C LEU A 13 -0.02 23.52 31.52
N LYS A 14 1.03 23.74 32.32
CA LYS A 14 2.31 24.26 31.83
C LYS A 14 2.94 23.34 30.79
N LYS A 15 3.04 22.04 31.08
CA LYS A 15 3.56 21.04 30.15
C LYS A 15 2.73 20.97 28.86
N PHE A 16 1.41 21.07 28.99
CA PHE A 16 0.51 21.10 27.84
C PHE A 16 0.78 22.32 26.95
N ASN A 17 0.91 23.50 27.55
CA ASN A 17 1.24 24.73 26.83
C ASN A 17 2.61 24.67 26.13
N GLU A 18 3.64 24.18 26.83
CA GLU A 18 4.98 23.97 26.24
C GLU A 18 4.92 23.01 25.05
N THR A 19 4.15 21.92 25.18
CA THR A 19 3.97 20.95 24.08
C THR A 19 3.23 21.57 22.90
N LEU A 20 2.24 22.44 23.15
CA LEU A 20 1.55 23.18 22.08
C LEU A 20 2.52 24.07 21.30
N SER A 21 3.40 24.81 21.98
CA SER A 21 4.41 25.63 21.30
C SER A 21 5.33 24.80 20.41
N VAL A 22 5.75 23.60 20.87
CA VAL A 22 6.55 22.67 20.03
C VAL A 22 5.78 22.23 18.79
N VAL A 23 4.47 21.95 18.91
CA VAL A 23 3.63 21.56 17.77
C VAL A 23 3.44 22.72 16.81
N GLU A 24 3.21 23.93 17.31
CA GLU A 24 3.12 25.15 16.49
C GLU A 24 4.40 25.40 15.70
N ASP A 25 5.56 25.35 16.37
CA ASP A 25 6.86 25.52 15.73
C ASP A 25 7.11 24.47 14.64
N ALA A 26 6.74 23.21 14.89
CA ALA A 26 6.88 22.13 13.91
C ALA A 26 5.96 22.32 12.68
N LEU A 27 4.77 22.89 12.87
CA LEU A 27 3.80 23.13 11.79
C LEU A 27 4.02 24.46 11.07
N GLN A 28 4.73 25.41 11.69
CA GLN A 28 4.92 26.77 11.18
C GLN A 28 5.44 26.78 9.73
N GLY A 29 6.41 25.94 9.41
CA GLY A 29 6.96 25.83 8.06
C GLY A 29 5.95 25.35 7.02
N GLN A 30 5.04 24.45 7.40
CA GLN A 30 3.98 23.94 6.53
C GLN A 30 2.83 24.94 6.38
N LEU A 31 2.45 25.62 7.46
CA LEU A 31 1.39 26.63 7.45
C LEU A 31 1.76 27.86 6.60
N ASN A 32 3.05 28.20 6.57
CA ASN A 32 3.57 29.31 5.76
C ASN A 32 3.91 28.89 4.32
N ALA A 33 3.72 27.63 3.94
CA ALA A 33 4.01 27.16 2.60
C ALA A 33 3.05 27.82 1.59
N THR A 34 3.59 28.34 0.49
CA THR A 34 2.77 28.95 -0.55
C THR A 34 2.11 27.89 -1.43
N ALA A 35 0.94 28.20 -1.98
CA ALA A 35 0.26 27.34 -2.96
C ALA A 35 1.16 27.02 -4.17
N GLN A 36 2.05 27.95 -4.54
CA GLN A 36 3.04 27.75 -5.60
C GLN A 36 4.10 26.70 -5.21
N ALA A 37 4.64 26.77 -3.99
CA ALA A 37 5.61 25.78 -3.51
C ALA A 37 4.99 24.38 -3.46
N TYR A 38 3.73 24.28 -3.00
CA TYR A 38 2.98 23.03 -3.03
C TYR A 38 2.76 22.50 -4.46
N ALA A 39 2.37 23.37 -5.41
CA ALA A 39 2.13 22.98 -6.80
C ALA A 39 3.40 22.45 -7.51
N GLN A 40 4.58 22.93 -7.10
CA GLN A 40 5.87 22.50 -7.65
C GLN A 40 6.35 21.14 -7.10
N MET A 41 5.74 20.63 -6.03
CA MET A 41 6.10 19.33 -5.48
C MET A 41 5.71 18.17 -6.40
N ARG A 42 6.53 17.11 -6.37
CA ARG A 42 6.17 15.83 -7.00
C ARG A 42 4.84 15.33 -6.43
N LEU A 43 4.05 14.66 -7.26
CA LEU A 43 2.72 14.16 -6.87
C LEU A 43 2.78 13.28 -5.61
N LEU A 44 3.80 12.44 -5.49
CA LEU A 44 3.99 11.59 -4.32
C LEU A 44 4.31 12.41 -3.06
N ASP A 45 5.14 13.44 -3.18
CA ASP A 45 5.48 14.31 -2.05
C ASP A 45 4.27 15.13 -1.59
N ARG A 46 3.41 15.59 -2.51
CA ARG A 46 2.12 16.20 -2.18
C ARG A 46 1.20 15.26 -1.42
N ALA A 47 1.05 14.03 -1.91
CA ALA A 47 0.21 13.03 -1.25
C ALA A 47 0.68 12.73 0.19
N ARG A 48 2.00 12.77 0.45
CA ARG A 48 2.56 12.66 1.81
C ARG A 48 2.17 13.86 2.67
N VAL A 49 2.34 15.08 2.15
CA VAL A 49 1.97 16.30 2.86
C VAL A 49 0.48 16.29 3.21
N ASP A 50 -0.40 16.03 2.22
CA ASP A 50 -1.84 16.00 2.44
C ASP A 50 -2.25 14.95 3.48
N LEU A 51 -1.65 13.76 3.43
CA LEU A 51 -1.91 12.69 4.40
C LEU A 51 -1.44 13.08 5.81
N MET A 52 -0.26 13.71 5.93
CA MET A 52 0.23 14.22 7.21
C MET A 52 -0.69 15.33 7.75
N SER A 53 -1.13 16.27 6.91
CA SER A 53 -2.07 17.32 7.31
C SER A 53 -3.38 16.74 7.82
N LEU A 54 -3.93 15.74 7.13
CA LEU A 54 -5.16 15.05 7.55
C LEU A 54 -4.98 14.36 8.91
N PHE A 55 -3.88 13.64 9.10
CA PHE A 55 -3.59 12.98 10.37
C PHE A 55 -3.40 13.98 11.52
N THR A 56 -2.70 15.09 11.27
CA THR A 56 -2.49 16.17 12.25
C THR A 56 -3.82 16.78 12.67
N ILE A 57 -4.70 17.13 11.72
CA ILE A 57 -6.02 17.69 12.02
C ILE A 57 -6.84 16.72 12.87
N ASN A 58 -6.88 15.44 12.51
CA ASN A 58 -7.60 14.43 13.30
C ASN A 58 -7.04 14.31 14.73
N SER A 59 -5.72 14.39 14.88
CA SER A 59 -5.04 14.31 16.18
C SER A 59 -5.33 15.54 17.05
N LEU A 60 -5.31 16.74 16.46
CA LEU A 60 -5.68 17.97 17.16
C LEU A 60 -7.16 17.96 17.59
N TYR A 61 -8.04 17.43 16.74
CA TYR A 61 -9.45 17.27 17.10
C TYR A 61 -9.64 16.26 18.24
N TRP A 62 -8.88 15.17 18.27
CA TRP A 62 -8.86 14.24 19.40
C TRP A 62 -8.48 14.95 20.70
N ILE A 63 -7.40 15.74 20.69
CA ILE A 63 -6.93 16.53 21.84
C ILE A 63 -8.02 17.52 22.29
N LEU A 64 -8.68 18.20 21.34
CA LEU A 64 -9.77 19.12 21.64
C LEU A 64 -10.94 18.43 22.36
N LEU A 65 -11.29 17.21 21.97
CA LEU A 65 -12.33 16.43 22.65
C LEU A 65 -11.92 16.10 24.09
N CYS A 66 -10.65 15.68 24.30
CA CYS A 66 -10.11 15.43 25.64
C CYS A 66 -10.21 16.66 26.54
N ILE A 67 -9.83 17.86 26.04
CA ILE A 67 -9.90 19.12 26.80
C ILE A 67 -11.34 19.47 27.17
N ARG A 68 -12.30 19.13 26.31
CA ARG A 68 -13.74 19.34 26.57
C ARG A 68 -14.36 18.26 27.48
N GLY A 69 -13.55 17.35 28.02
CA GLY A 69 -14.02 16.25 28.86
C GLY A 69 -14.85 15.21 28.10
N LYS A 70 -14.77 15.18 26.76
CA LYS A 70 -15.45 14.19 25.91
C LYS A 70 -14.51 13.02 25.63
N ASN A 71 -15.05 11.81 25.65
CA ASN A 71 -14.30 10.62 25.25
C ASN A 71 -14.17 10.61 23.72
N PRO A 72 -12.95 10.72 23.15
CA PRO A 72 -12.79 10.77 21.69
C PRO A 72 -13.16 9.44 21.00
N LYS A 73 -13.09 8.31 21.72
CA LYS A 73 -13.44 6.98 21.20
C LYS A 73 -14.93 6.85 20.89
N GLU A 74 -15.78 7.64 21.53
CA GLU A 74 -17.23 7.64 21.31
C GLU A 74 -17.62 8.53 20.12
N ASN A 75 -16.68 9.30 19.56
CA ASN A 75 -16.95 10.15 18.40
C ASN A 75 -16.87 9.32 17.11
N GLU A 76 -18.03 8.87 16.63
CA GLU A 76 -18.14 8.06 15.41
C GLU A 76 -17.54 8.75 14.17
N SER A 77 -17.77 10.06 14.03
CA SER A 77 -17.23 10.85 12.91
C SER A 77 -15.70 10.85 12.91
N LEU A 78 -15.08 11.09 14.08
CA LEU A 78 -13.62 11.03 14.23
C LEU A 78 -13.07 9.63 13.95
N ASN A 79 -13.74 8.58 14.43
CA ASN A 79 -13.32 7.20 14.15
C ASN A 79 -13.38 6.88 12.65
N HIS A 80 -14.39 7.39 11.94
CA HIS A 80 -14.49 7.28 10.50
C HIS A 80 -13.32 8.00 9.81
N GLU A 81 -13.02 9.24 10.21
CA GLU A 81 -11.90 10.01 9.68
C GLU A 81 -10.55 9.31 9.91
N LEU A 82 -10.32 8.76 11.11
CA LEU A 82 -9.10 8.00 11.43
C LEU A 82 -8.99 6.73 10.56
N THR A 83 -10.10 6.04 10.34
CA THR A 83 -10.16 4.86 9.46
C THR A 83 -9.84 5.25 8.02
N ARG A 84 -10.40 6.36 7.53
CA ARG A 84 -10.11 6.89 6.19
C ARG A 84 -8.63 7.26 6.04
N THR A 85 -8.05 7.96 7.02
CA THR A 85 -6.63 8.31 7.03
C THR A 85 -5.74 7.07 6.95
N LYS A 86 -6.08 6.01 7.69
CA LYS A 86 -5.36 4.73 7.63
C LYS A 86 -5.42 4.11 6.23
N GLN A 87 -6.61 4.06 5.61
CA GLN A 87 -6.78 3.55 4.25
C GLN A 87 -5.95 4.34 3.23
N CYS A 88 -5.91 5.66 3.35
CA CYS A 88 -5.08 6.51 2.50
C CYS A 88 -3.58 6.22 2.70
N MET A 89 -3.15 5.99 3.95
CA MET A 89 -1.77 5.62 4.25
C MET A 89 -1.38 4.27 3.65
N ASP A 90 -2.25 3.27 3.75
CA ASP A 90 -1.99 1.95 3.17
C ASP A 90 -1.87 2.03 1.64
N ARG A 91 -2.76 2.78 0.98
CA ARG A 91 -2.66 3.06 -0.47
C ARG A 91 -1.37 3.78 -0.85
N LEU A 92 -0.94 4.76 -0.06
CA LEU A 92 0.30 5.48 -0.32
C LEU A 92 1.51 4.53 -0.24
N LYS A 93 1.55 3.64 0.76
CA LYS A 93 2.59 2.61 0.90
C LYS A 93 2.62 1.66 -0.29
N GLU A 94 1.46 1.23 -0.79
CA GLU A 94 1.37 0.40 -1.99
C GLU A 94 1.97 1.09 -3.22
N ILE A 95 1.67 2.38 -3.40
CA ILE A 95 2.21 3.19 -4.50
C ILE A 95 3.73 3.32 -4.38
N GLU A 96 4.23 3.56 -3.17
CA GLU A 96 5.67 3.67 -2.88
C GLU A 96 6.42 2.34 -3.07
N ALA A 97 5.77 1.21 -2.79
CA ALA A 97 6.35 -0.12 -2.97
C ALA A 97 6.34 -0.58 -4.43
N ARG A 98 5.45 -0.03 -5.27
CA ARG A 98 5.25 -0.45 -6.66
C ARG A 98 6.53 -0.49 -7.53
N PRO A 99 7.48 0.46 -7.43
CA PRO A 99 8.73 0.40 -8.20
C PRO A 99 9.61 -0.80 -7.86
N TYR A 100 9.51 -1.30 -6.62
CA TYR A 100 10.30 -2.42 -6.09
C TYR A 100 9.58 -3.77 -6.18
N ALA A 101 8.31 -3.78 -6.60
CA ALA A 101 7.53 -5.00 -6.73
C ALA A 101 8.13 -5.94 -7.80
N PRO A 102 8.15 -7.27 -7.56
CA PRO A 102 8.60 -8.26 -8.54
C PRO A 102 7.84 -8.13 -9.85
N LYS A 103 8.57 -8.06 -10.98
CA LYS A 103 7.97 -7.96 -12.32
C LYS A 103 7.88 -9.35 -12.94
N LEU A 104 6.71 -9.72 -13.45
CA LEU A 104 6.53 -10.95 -14.24
C LEU A 104 7.31 -10.85 -15.56
N ASN A 105 8.16 -11.84 -15.84
CA ASN A 105 8.76 -11.99 -17.16
C ASN A 105 7.70 -12.44 -18.17
N ARG A 106 7.13 -11.47 -18.89
CA ARG A 106 6.06 -11.71 -19.88
C ARG A 106 6.45 -12.74 -20.94
N ARG A 107 7.72 -12.77 -21.36
CA ARG A 107 8.21 -13.71 -22.38
C ARG A 107 8.23 -15.15 -21.85
N ALA A 108 8.70 -15.33 -20.61
CA ALA A 108 8.68 -16.64 -19.97
C ALA A 108 7.25 -17.12 -19.73
N ALA A 109 6.37 -16.24 -19.20
CA ALA A 109 4.96 -16.54 -19.00
C ALA A 109 4.25 -16.96 -20.31
N ALA A 110 4.47 -16.23 -21.41
CA ALA A 110 3.92 -16.58 -22.72
C ALA A 110 4.43 -17.94 -23.23
N SER A 111 5.71 -18.25 -22.98
CA SER A 111 6.30 -19.53 -23.35
C SER A 111 5.69 -20.69 -22.56
N PHE A 112 5.45 -20.51 -21.25
CA PHE A 112 4.77 -21.50 -20.43
C PHE A 112 3.33 -21.76 -20.91
N VAL A 113 2.57 -20.70 -21.20
CA VAL A 113 1.20 -20.84 -21.73
C VAL A 113 1.19 -21.56 -23.08
N ARG A 114 2.06 -21.16 -24.01
CA ARG A 114 2.14 -21.80 -25.34
C ARG A 114 2.49 -23.28 -25.23
N ASN A 115 3.45 -23.64 -24.39
CA ASN A 115 3.85 -25.04 -24.20
C ASN A 115 2.75 -25.86 -23.51
N ALA A 116 2.02 -25.28 -22.55
CA ALA A 116 0.92 -25.95 -21.87
C ALA A 116 -0.29 -26.21 -22.78
N LEU A 117 -0.52 -25.35 -23.77
CA LEU A 117 -1.58 -25.50 -24.77
C LEU A 117 -1.15 -26.28 -26.02
N TRP A 118 0.11 -26.73 -26.08
CA TRP A 118 0.59 -27.49 -27.22
C TRP A 118 0.11 -28.94 -27.13
N GLU A 119 -0.71 -29.36 -28.09
CA GLU A 119 -1.07 -30.76 -28.28
C GLU A 119 -0.20 -31.37 -29.38
N PRO A 120 0.36 -32.59 -29.18
CA PRO A 120 1.08 -33.27 -30.23
C PRO A 120 0.12 -33.56 -31.40
N PRO A 121 0.56 -33.36 -32.66
CA PRO A 121 -0.26 -33.73 -33.81
C PRO A 121 -0.62 -35.22 -33.70
N GLN A 122 -1.90 -35.53 -33.83
CA GLN A 122 -2.41 -36.89 -33.80
C GLN A 122 -1.62 -37.71 -34.83
N GLN A 123 -0.83 -38.67 -34.38
CA GLN A 123 -0.31 -39.70 -35.28
C GLN A 123 -1.52 -40.47 -35.77
N THR A 124 -1.98 -40.14 -36.98
CA THR A 124 -2.88 -41.01 -37.73
C THR A 124 -2.15 -42.33 -37.91
N ASN A 125 -2.42 -43.28 -37.03
CA ASN A 125 -2.00 -44.67 -37.15
C ASN A 125 -2.75 -45.29 -38.32
N GLU A 126 -2.47 -44.85 -39.54
CA GLU A 126 -2.59 -45.72 -40.70
C GLU A 126 -1.38 -46.63 -40.70
N ALA A 127 -1.39 -47.59 -39.77
CA ALA A 127 -0.60 -48.78 -39.87
C ALA A 127 -1.09 -49.55 -41.12
N ARG A 128 -0.63 -49.14 -42.30
CA ARG A 128 -0.58 -50.01 -43.47
C ARG A 128 0.44 -51.09 -43.15
N ILE A 129 -0.03 -52.14 -42.50
CA ILE A 129 0.64 -53.43 -42.43
C ILE A 129 0.71 -53.95 -43.87
N VAL A 130 1.72 -53.53 -44.62
CA VAL A 130 2.12 -54.20 -45.87
C VAL A 130 3.21 -55.17 -45.46
N ILE A 131 2.80 -56.41 -45.20
CA ILE A 131 3.70 -57.54 -45.00
C ILE A 131 4.37 -57.79 -46.36
N HIS A 132 5.55 -57.21 -46.58
CA HIS A 132 6.32 -57.48 -47.79
C HIS A 132 7.07 -58.81 -47.63
N TYR A 133 6.43 -59.88 -48.08
CA TYR A 133 7.04 -61.19 -48.28
C TYR A 133 8.10 -61.11 -49.39
N GLN A 134 9.36 -60.78 -49.07
CA GLN A 134 10.40 -60.90 -50.09
C GLN A 134 11.81 -61.29 -49.66
N TYR A 135 12.08 -61.58 -48.38
CA TYR A 135 13.44 -62.02 -47.97
C TYR A 135 13.48 -63.22 -47.01
N PHE A 136 12.49 -64.12 -47.08
CA PHE A 136 12.51 -65.38 -46.32
C PHE A 136 12.97 -66.61 -47.16
N TRP A 137 13.38 -66.41 -48.41
CA TRP A 137 13.72 -67.50 -49.35
C TRP A 137 15.23 -67.66 -49.67
N LEU A 138 16.14 -67.09 -48.89
CA LEU A 138 17.57 -67.46 -48.97
C LEU A 138 18.00 -68.26 -47.73
N LYS A 139 17.42 -69.46 -47.62
CA LYS A 139 17.98 -70.55 -46.83
C LYS A 139 18.36 -71.66 -47.81
N PHE A 140 19.63 -72.07 -47.79
CA PHE A 140 20.25 -73.21 -48.47
C PHE A 140 20.50 -73.11 -49.98
N ARG A 141 21.78 -73.06 -50.39
CA ARG A 141 22.49 -74.22 -50.97
C ARG A 141 23.98 -73.88 -51.23
N PHE A 142 24.87 -74.68 -50.65
CA PHE A 142 26.32 -74.88 -50.92
C PHE A 142 27.22 -73.67 -51.21
#